data_AF-A0AAD7QG86-F1
#
_entry.id   AF-A0AAD7QG86-F1
#
_cell.length_a   1.000
_cell.length_b   1.000
_cell.length_c   1.000
_cell.angle_alpha   90.00
_cell.angle_beta   90.00
_cell.angle_gamma   90.00
#
_symmetry.space_group_name_H-M   'P 1'
#
loop_
_entity.id
_entity.type
_entity.pdbx_description
1 polymer ?
#
loop_
_entity_poly.entity_id
_entity_poly.type
_entity_poly.pdbx_seq_one_letter_code
_entity_poly.pdbx_strand_id
1 'polypeptide(L)'
;MRTSNHLIGILNFLTFLLSIPILGGGIWLSTRANNTDCLKFLQWPLIIIGVSIMVISIAGFAGACYRNTFLLWVYLVVMFFVIAALIGFIIFAYVATDKGSGRQVPNRGYLEYHLQDYSGWLKQRVSDDSYWGKISSCIRDSKACSKTRRTYGGGTPETADMFYTRKLNPLQSGCCKPPTECGYVYVNETLWNPGGGLTGVNSDCTKWSNDQQQLCYDCDSCKAGVLASLKKSWRKVSVINIVVMIILVIVYIVACAAFRNNRRMDNDESYGEATMTKSHPSRFQL
;
A
#
# COMPACT_ATOMS: atom_id res chain seq x y z
N MET A 1 -7.59 -21.71 -30.18
CA MET A 1 -8.20 -20.35 -30.24
C MET A 1 -9.30 -20.15 -29.19
N ARG A 2 -10.30 -21.03 -29.06
CA ARG A 2 -11.42 -20.85 -28.10
C ARG A 2 -10.98 -20.88 -26.63
N THR A 3 -10.09 -21.80 -26.26
CA THR A 3 -9.55 -21.94 -24.88
C THR A 3 -8.68 -20.77 -24.43
N SER A 4 -7.82 -20.22 -25.29
CA SER A 4 -6.95 -19.08 -24.96
C SER A 4 -7.76 -17.80 -24.70
N ASN A 5 -8.84 -17.55 -25.44
CA ASN A 5 -9.70 -16.38 -25.22
C ASN A 5 -10.50 -16.51 -23.92
N HIS A 6 -10.99 -17.72 -23.60
CA HIS A 6 -11.60 -17.98 -22.30
C HIS A 6 -10.61 -17.84 -21.14
N LEU A 7 -9.35 -18.27 -21.32
CA LEU A 7 -8.29 -18.11 -20.31
C LEU A 7 -7.99 -16.63 -20.03
N ILE A 8 -7.92 -15.80 -21.06
CA ILE A 8 -7.73 -14.35 -20.94
C ILE A 8 -8.91 -13.69 -20.23
N GLY A 9 -10.14 -14.10 -20.54
CA GLY A 9 -11.34 -13.63 -19.83
C GLY A 9 -11.33 -13.99 -18.35
N ILE A 10 -11.00 -15.24 -18.01
CA ILE A 10 -10.92 -15.73 -16.62
C ILE A 10 -9.79 -15.02 -15.85
N LEU A 11 -8.61 -14.84 -16.46
CA LEU A 11 -7.49 -14.13 -15.84
C LEU A 11 -7.84 -12.67 -15.55
N ASN A 12 -8.48 -11.97 -16.49
CA ASN A 12 -8.92 -10.59 -16.27
C ASN A 12 -10.02 -10.49 -15.19
N PHE A 13 -10.94 -11.45 -15.13
CA PHE A 13 -11.95 -11.52 -14.08
C PHE A 13 -11.33 -11.77 -12.69
N LEU A 14 -10.34 -12.65 -12.59
CA LEU A 14 -9.59 -12.88 -11.35
C LEU A 14 -8.80 -11.64 -10.92
N THR A 15 -8.19 -10.91 -11.85
CA THR A 15 -7.53 -9.64 -11.54
C THR A 15 -8.51 -8.56 -11.07
N PHE A 16 -9.72 -8.53 -11.63
CA PHE A 16 -10.79 -7.65 -11.16
C PHE A 16 -11.20 -8.00 -9.71
N LEU A 17 -11.41 -9.28 -9.41
CA LEU A 17 -11.72 -9.72 -8.05
C LEU A 17 -10.60 -9.39 -7.05
N LEU A 18 -9.34 -9.46 -7.45
CA LEU A 18 -8.19 -9.03 -6.63
C LEU A 18 -8.13 -7.52 -6.42
N SER A 19 -8.70 -6.72 -7.33
CA SER A 19 -8.80 -5.26 -7.18
C SER A 19 -9.79 -4.84 -6.10
N ILE A 20 -10.84 -5.65 -5.85
CA ILE A 20 -11.90 -5.36 -4.88
C ILE A 20 -11.36 -5.28 -3.44
N PRO A 21 -10.53 -6.22 -2.93
CA PRO A 21 -9.90 -6.08 -1.63
C PRO A 21 -8.88 -4.93 -1.56
N ILE A 22 -8.25 -4.54 -2.67
CA ILE A 22 -7.31 -3.41 -2.70
C ILE A 22 -8.08 -2.08 -2.57
N LEU A 23 -9.16 -1.91 -3.34
CA LEU A 23 -10.07 -0.77 -3.25
C LEU A 23 -10.82 -0.77 -1.91
N GLY A 24 -11.33 -1.92 -1.49
CA GLY A 24 -12.00 -2.14 -0.22
C GLY A 24 -11.07 -1.89 0.96
N GLY A 25 -9.79 -2.25 0.87
CA GLY A 25 -8.77 -1.90 1.87
C GLY A 25 -8.49 -0.40 1.91
N GLY A 26 -8.40 0.24 0.74
CA GLY A 26 -8.27 1.71 0.64
C GLY A 26 -9.48 2.45 1.22
N ILE A 27 -10.70 1.97 0.92
CA ILE A 27 -11.97 2.53 1.40
C ILE A 27 -12.22 2.20 2.88
N TRP A 28 -11.82 1.02 3.36
CA TRP A 28 -11.93 0.64 4.77
C TRP A 28 -10.98 1.46 5.64
N LEU A 29 -9.78 1.77 5.11
CA LEU A 29 -8.86 2.72 5.75
C LEU A 29 -9.47 4.14 5.80
N SER A 30 -10.27 4.53 4.80
CA SER A 30 -10.97 5.82 4.81
C SER A 30 -12.27 5.82 5.64
N THR A 31 -12.97 4.69 5.81
CA THR A 31 -14.24 4.65 6.59
C THR A 31 -14.00 4.48 8.09
N ARG A 32 -12.87 3.91 8.51
CA ARG A 32 -12.47 3.96 9.94
C ARG A 32 -11.90 5.32 10.35
N ALA A 33 -11.70 6.22 9.39
CA ALA A 33 -11.31 7.61 9.55
C ALA A 33 -12.36 8.51 8.87
N ASN A 34 -13.55 8.61 9.48
CA ASN A 34 -14.74 9.32 8.96
C ASN A 34 -14.54 10.80 8.53
N ASN A 35 -13.33 11.35 8.60
CA ASN A 35 -12.97 12.67 8.10
C ASN A 35 -11.82 12.51 7.09
N THR A 36 -12.14 12.60 5.81
CA THR A 36 -11.34 12.22 4.62
C THR A 36 -10.10 13.10 4.32
N ASP A 37 -9.45 13.68 5.33
CA ASP A 37 -8.26 14.54 5.16
C ASP A 37 -6.97 13.98 5.78
N CYS A 38 -7.06 12.83 6.46
CA CYS A 38 -6.03 12.33 7.37
C CYS A 38 -4.64 12.13 6.75
N LEU A 39 -4.56 11.51 5.57
CA LEU A 39 -3.31 11.17 4.89
C LEU A 39 -3.54 11.12 3.37
N LYS A 40 -4.01 12.22 2.77
CA LYS A 40 -4.19 12.35 1.31
C LYS A 40 -2.97 11.82 0.54
N PHE A 41 -1.77 12.06 1.05
CA PHE A 41 -0.52 11.61 0.46
C PHE A 41 -0.37 10.07 0.36
N LEU A 42 -0.92 9.30 1.30
CA LEU A 42 -0.91 7.84 1.23
C LEU A 42 -2.10 7.25 0.47
N GLN A 43 -3.20 7.98 0.41
CA GLN A 43 -4.43 7.55 -0.23
C GLN A 43 -4.34 7.61 -1.76
N TRP A 44 -3.73 8.68 -2.30
CA TRP A 44 -3.58 8.85 -3.75
C TRP A 44 -2.86 7.68 -4.45
N PRO A 45 -1.72 7.17 -3.94
CA PRO A 45 -1.08 6.00 -4.53
C PRO A 45 -1.96 4.75 -4.56
N LEU A 46 -2.72 4.49 -3.48
CA LEU A 46 -3.66 3.35 -3.42
C LEU A 46 -4.83 3.50 -4.39
N ILE A 47 -5.39 4.71 -4.52
CA ILE A 47 -6.47 4.99 -5.48
C ILE A 47 -5.96 4.86 -6.91
N ILE A 48 -4.77 5.40 -7.23
CA ILE A 48 -4.16 5.27 -8.56
C ILE A 48 -3.96 3.79 -8.91
N ILE A 49 -3.45 2.98 -7.98
CA ILE A 49 -3.31 1.52 -8.16
C ILE A 49 -4.67 0.86 -8.40
N GLY A 50 -5.69 1.16 -7.59
CA GLY A 50 -7.02 0.59 -7.76
C GLY A 50 -7.69 0.97 -9.10
N VAL A 51 -7.62 2.24 -9.49
CA VAL A 51 -8.19 2.74 -10.76
C VAL A 51 -7.46 2.12 -11.96
N SER A 52 -6.13 2.04 -11.92
CA SER A 52 -5.36 1.42 -13.00
C SER A 52 -5.71 -0.05 -13.20
N ILE A 53 -5.89 -0.83 -12.12
CA ILE A 53 -6.34 -2.22 -12.22
C ILE A 53 -7.75 -2.29 -12.82
N MET A 54 -8.66 -1.40 -12.41
CA MET A 54 -10.03 -1.36 -12.93
C MET A 54 -10.07 -1.08 -14.45
N VAL A 55 -9.27 -0.14 -14.93
CA VAL A 55 -9.15 0.17 -16.37
C VAL A 55 -8.62 -1.04 -17.15
N ILE A 56 -7.61 -1.74 -16.61
CA ILE A 56 -7.06 -2.94 -17.25
C ILE A 56 -8.10 -4.06 -17.33
N SER A 57 -8.88 -4.29 -16.27
CA SER A 57 -9.89 -5.34 -16.26
C SER A 57 -10.99 -5.10 -17.29
N ILE A 58 -11.44 -3.85 -17.44
CA ILE A 58 -12.44 -3.47 -18.45
C ILE A 58 -11.86 -3.64 -19.87
N ALA A 59 -10.64 -3.18 -20.10
CA ALA A 59 -9.98 -3.29 -21.39
C ALA A 59 -9.68 -4.76 -21.78
N GLY A 60 -9.30 -5.60 -20.82
CA GLY A 60 -9.05 -7.02 -21.03
C GLY A 60 -10.33 -7.80 -21.38
N PHE A 61 -11.47 -7.42 -20.80
CA PHE A 61 -12.77 -7.97 -21.16
C PHE A 61 -13.19 -7.56 -22.59
N ALA A 62 -13.03 -6.29 -22.94
CA ALA A 62 -13.32 -5.80 -24.29
C ALA A 62 -12.42 -6.44 -25.37
N GLY A 63 -11.14 -6.67 -25.05
CA GLY A 63 -10.19 -7.35 -25.93
C GLY A 63 -10.57 -8.81 -26.25
N ALA A 64 -11.16 -9.51 -25.29
CA ALA A 64 -11.62 -10.90 -25.47
C ALA A 64 -12.88 -11.00 -26.35
N CYS A 65 -13.77 -10.01 -26.29
CA CYS A 65 -15.05 -10.02 -27.00
C CYS A 65 -14.94 -9.63 -28.47
N TYR A 66 -14.08 -8.67 -28.83
CA TYR A 66 -14.17 -8.02 -30.15
C TYR A 66 -13.17 -8.50 -31.21
N ARG A 67 -12.20 -9.38 -30.87
CA ARG A 67 -11.14 -9.91 -31.79
C ARG A 67 -10.52 -8.83 -32.70
N ASN A 68 -10.54 -7.57 -32.25
CA ASN A 68 -10.09 -6.42 -33.02
C ASN A 68 -8.62 -6.16 -32.70
N THR A 69 -7.76 -6.22 -33.72
CA THR A 69 -6.31 -6.04 -33.60
C THR A 69 -5.93 -4.66 -33.06
N PHE A 70 -6.70 -3.61 -33.36
CA PHE A 70 -6.49 -2.28 -32.81
C PHE A 70 -6.74 -2.24 -31.29
N LEU A 71 -7.83 -2.84 -30.83
CA LEU A 71 -8.20 -2.86 -29.41
C LEU A 71 -7.20 -3.69 -28.59
N LEU A 72 -6.70 -4.78 -29.17
CA LEU A 72 -5.63 -5.59 -28.56
C LEU A 72 -4.28 -4.85 -28.51
N TRP A 73 -3.97 -4.03 -29.52
CA TRP A 73 -2.77 -3.18 -29.50
C TRP A 73 -2.85 -2.10 -28.42
N VAL A 74 -3.98 -1.38 -28.34
CA VAL A 74 -4.23 -0.39 -27.27
C VAL A 74 -4.10 -1.05 -25.89
N TYR A 75 -4.65 -2.25 -25.72
CA TYR A 75 -4.53 -3.02 -24.48
C TYR A 75 -3.06 -3.27 -24.09
N LEU A 76 -2.21 -3.71 -25.02
CA LEU A 76 -0.79 -3.93 -24.74
C LEU A 76 -0.05 -2.63 -24.34
N VAL A 77 -0.36 -1.51 -25.00
CA VAL A 77 0.23 -0.21 -24.67
C VAL A 77 -0.17 0.24 -23.27
N VAL A 78 -1.46 0.20 -22.93
CA VAL A 78 -1.96 0.55 -21.59
C VAL A 78 -1.33 -0.35 -20.53
N MET A 79 -1.30 -1.66 -20.77
CA MET A 79 -0.75 -2.64 -19.83
C MET A 79 0.73 -2.41 -19.55
N PHE A 80 1.52 -2.03 -20.56
CA PHE A 80 2.93 -1.66 -20.40
C PHE A 80 3.08 -0.46 -19.45
N PHE A 81 2.31 0.62 -19.64
CA PHE A 81 2.36 1.79 -18.77
C PHE A 81 1.97 1.47 -17.33
N VAL A 82 0.99 0.59 -17.11
CA VAL A 82 0.62 0.16 -15.76
C VAL A 82 1.77 -0.61 -15.11
N ILE A 83 2.38 -1.59 -15.80
CA ILE A 83 3.52 -2.34 -15.25
C ILE A 83 4.66 -1.36 -14.89
N ALA A 84 4.98 -0.42 -15.77
CA ALA A 84 6.00 0.61 -15.51
C ALA A 84 5.65 1.48 -14.29
N ALA A 85 4.38 1.90 -14.14
CA ALA A 85 3.93 2.67 -12.99
C ALA A 85 4.00 1.87 -11.68
N LEU A 86 3.65 0.58 -11.69
CA LEU A 86 3.75 -0.29 -10.51
C LEU A 86 5.20 -0.50 -10.08
N ILE A 87 6.12 -0.69 -11.05
CA ILE A 87 7.56 -0.77 -10.77
C ILE A 87 8.06 0.55 -10.17
N GLY A 88 7.69 1.69 -10.77
CA GLY A 88 8.04 3.02 -10.25
C GLY A 88 7.54 3.23 -8.82
N PHE A 89 6.31 2.81 -8.52
CA PHE A 89 5.76 2.88 -7.17
C PHE A 89 6.52 1.98 -6.19
N ILE A 90 6.91 0.75 -6.58
CA ILE A 90 7.71 -0.14 -5.73
C ILE A 90 9.05 0.53 -5.38
N ILE A 91 9.76 1.06 -6.38
CA ILE A 91 11.04 1.74 -6.18
C ILE A 91 10.86 2.94 -5.25
N PHE A 92 9.88 3.80 -5.54
CA PHE A 92 9.58 4.96 -4.70
C PHE A 92 9.25 4.56 -3.26
N ALA A 93 8.46 3.49 -3.07
CA ALA A 93 8.09 3.02 -1.75
C ALA A 93 9.30 2.54 -0.94
N TYR A 94 10.24 1.83 -1.57
CA TYR A 94 11.48 1.41 -0.90
C TYR A 94 12.39 2.60 -0.60
N VAL A 95 12.64 3.49 -1.57
CA VAL A 95 13.51 4.67 -1.38
C VAL A 95 12.95 5.60 -0.29
N ALA A 96 11.64 5.84 -0.29
CA ALA A 96 11.00 6.69 0.71
C ALA A 96 10.96 6.08 2.11
N THR A 97 11.16 4.76 2.25
CA THR A 97 11.06 4.04 3.53
C THR A 97 12.35 3.31 3.93
N ASP A 98 13.47 3.50 3.23
CA ASP A 98 14.70 2.74 3.44
C ASP A 98 15.26 2.93 4.86
N LYS A 99 15.34 4.17 5.34
CA LYS A 99 15.97 4.52 6.61
C LYS A 99 15.02 4.52 7.81
N GLY A 100 15.60 4.35 8.99
CA GLY A 100 14.92 4.35 10.28
C GLY A 100 14.39 3.00 10.73
N SER A 101 14.77 2.64 11.96
CA SER A 101 14.25 1.52 12.74
C SER A 101 14.04 2.00 14.16
N GLY A 102 13.06 1.44 14.87
CA GLY A 102 12.90 1.73 16.29
C GLY A 102 14.11 1.21 17.09
N ARG A 103 14.51 1.95 18.12
CA ARG A 103 15.54 1.55 19.08
C ARG A 103 14.93 0.66 20.15
N GLN A 104 15.65 -0.40 20.53
CA GLN A 104 15.29 -1.21 21.68
C GLN A 104 15.73 -0.49 22.95
N VAL A 105 14.86 -0.47 23.95
CA VAL A 105 15.15 0.08 25.26
C VAL A 105 15.29 -1.09 26.24
N PRO A 106 16.32 -1.10 27.12
CA PRO A 106 16.47 -2.13 28.14
C PRO A 106 15.19 -2.28 28.98
N ASN A 107 14.80 -3.52 29.27
CA ASN A 107 13.63 -3.86 30.08
C ASN A 107 12.28 -3.34 29.51
N ARG A 108 12.20 -3.04 28.20
CA ARG A 108 10.97 -2.67 27.51
C ARG A 108 10.67 -3.64 26.35
N GLY A 109 9.41 -4.08 26.25
CA GLY A 109 8.87 -4.90 25.17
C GLY A 109 8.45 -4.10 23.92
N TYR A 110 8.58 -2.78 23.97
CA TYR A 110 8.28 -1.86 22.87
C TYR A 110 9.54 -1.14 22.36
N LEU A 111 9.44 -0.63 21.14
CA LEU A 111 10.49 0.16 20.49
C LEU A 111 10.25 1.66 20.69
N GLU A 112 11.33 2.41 20.83
CA GLU A 112 11.31 3.88 20.79
C GLU A 112 11.73 4.38 19.41
N TYR A 113 11.14 5.50 19.01
CA TYR A 113 11.31 6.06 17.68
C TYR A 113 11.83 7.49 17.82
N HIS A 114 12.97 7.77 17.19
CA HIS A 114 13.55 9.10 17.13
C HIS A 114 13.55 9.58 15.69
N LEU A 115 13.17 10.85 15.48
CA LEU A 115 13.08 11.43 14.15
C LEU A 115 14.46 11.49 13.45
N GLN A 116 15.55 11.49 14.22
CA GLN A 116 16.92 11.49 13.71
C GLN A 116 17.32 10.20 12.99
N ASP A 117 16.69 9.07 13.34
CA ASP A 117 16.99 7.77 12.71
C ASP A 117 16.36 7.68 11.30
N TYR A 118 15.42 8.57 10.99
CA TYR A 118 14.77 8.67 9.69
C TYR A 118 15.43 9.75 8.83
N SER A 119 15.40 9.56 7.51
CA SER A 119 15.91 10.52 6.53
C SER A 119 15.12 10.42 5.21
N GLY A 120 15.38 11.36 4.30
CA GLY A 120 14.76 11.38 2.98
C GLY A 120 13.45 12.16 2.92
N TRP A 121 12.77 12.02 1.78
CA TRP A 121 11.59 12.80 1.43
C TRP A 121 10.44 12.66 2.45
N LEU A 122 10.23 11.45 2.98
CA LEU A 122 9.13 11.20 3.92
C LEU A 122 9.34 11.91 5.27
N LYS A 123 10.58 11.97 5.77
CA LYS A 123 10.91 12.74 6.99
C LYS A 123 10.63 14.22 6.80
N GLN A 124 11.12 14.80 5.69
CA GLN A 124 10.89 16.22 5.37
C GLN A 124 9.40 16.56 5.33
N ARG A 125 8.60 15.62 4.82
CA ARG A 125 7.15 15.80 4.71
C ARG A 125 6.43 15.82 6.06
N VAL A 126 6.88 14.99 7.01
CA VAL A 126 6.30 14.88 8.34
C VAL A 126 6.86 15.94 9.30
N SER A 127 8.06 16.45 9.04
CA SER A 127 8.64 17.56 9.81
C SER A 127 8.03 18.91 9.50
N ASP A 128 7.46 19.10 8.30
CA ASP A 128 6.79 20.34 7.89
C ASP A 128 5.51 20.58 8.70
N ASP A 129 5.46 21.69 9.44
CA ASP A 129 4.37 22.00 10.37
C ASP A 129 3.00 22.18 9.68
N SER A 130 2.98 22.65 8.43
CA SER A 130 1.74 22.82 7.67
C SER A 130 1.06 21.48 7.38
N TYR A 131 1.87 20.45 7.10
CA TYR A 131 1.39 19.11 6.86
C TYR A 131 1.20 18.34 8.15
N TRP A 132 2.08 18.55 9.14
CA TRP A 132 1.96 17.92 10.44
C TRP A 132 0.66 18.27 11.14
N GLY A 133 0.22 19.54 11.09
CA GLY A 133 -1.04 19.94 11.71
C GLY A 133 -2.27 19.14 11.23
N LYS A 134 -2.27 18.70 9.96
CA LYS A 134 -3.34 17.83 9.41
C LYS A 134 -3.18 16.37 9.82
N ILE A 135 -1.94 15.92 9.97
CA ILE A 135 -1.61 14.54 10.37
C ILE A 135 -1.92 14.35 11.86
N SER A 136 -1.46 15.27 12.71
CA SER A 136 -1.66 15.22 14.17
C SER A 136 -3.13 15.35 14.53
N SER A 137 -3.87 16.26 13.89
CA SER A 137 -5.33 16.39 14.08
C SER A 137 -6.04 15.07 13.77
N CYS A 138 -5.67 14.41 12.67
CA CYS A 138 -6.26 13.12 12.35
C CYS A 138 -5.91 12.03 13.38
N ILE A 139 -4.65 11.95 13.80
CA ILE A 139 -4.23 10.93 14.78
C ILE A 139 -5.04 11.10 16.07
N ARG A 140 -5.24 12.34 16.50
CA ARG A 140 -6.08 12.71 17.64
C ARG A 140 -7.54 12.28 17.43
N ASP A 141 -8.14 12.63 16.30
CA ASP A 141 -9.54 12.30 15.97
C ASP A 141 -9.78 10.80 15.83
N SER A 142 -8.79 10.06 15.33
CA SER A 142 -8.83 8.59 15.19
C SER A 142 -8.86 7.85 16.54
N LYS A 143 -8.66 8.60 17.64
CA LYS A 143 -8.61 8.11 19.01
C LYS A 143 -7.58 6.98 19.16
N ALA A 144 -6.44 7.11 18.47
CA ALA A 144 -5.38 6.10 18.45
C ALA A 144 -4.83 5.82 19.85
N CYS A 145 -4.66 6.85 20.67
CA CYS A 145 -4.15 6.73 22.05
C CYS A 145 -5.20 6.24 23.04
N SER A 146 -6.47 6.62 22.88
CA SER A 146 -7.52 6.12 23.77
C SER A 146 -7.74 4.61 23.60
N LYS A 147 -7.46 4.05 22.40
CA LYS A 147 -7.47 2.60 22.15
C LYS A 147 -6.35 1.83 22.84
N THR A 148 -5.31 2.52 23.32
CA THR A 148 -4.22 1.91 24.11
C THR A 148 -4.68 1.60 25.53
N ARG A 149 -5.61 2.42 26.06
CA ARG A 149 -6.22 2.25 27.38
C ARG A 149 -6.90 0.89 27.48
N ARG A 150 -6.48 0.08 28.45
CA ARG A 150 -7.04 -1.24 28.74
C ARG A 150 -7.42 -1.29 30.20
N THR A 151 -8.71 -1.24 30.48
CA THR A 151 -9.22 -1.63 31.79
C THR A 151 -9.21 -3.14 31.91
N TYR A 152 -8.39 -3.68 32.83
CA TYR A 152 -8.47 -5.09 33.21
C TYR A 152 -9.65 -5.30 34.17
N GLY A 153 -10.12 -6.56 34.27
CA GLY A 153 -11.35 -6.95 34.96
C GLY A 153 -11.55 -6.24 36.30
N GLY A 154 -12.64 -5.49 36.41
CA GLY A 154 -12.99 -4.71 37.62
C GLY A 154 -12.65 -3.21 37.58
N GLY A 155 -12.05 -2.71 36.50
CA GLY A 155 -11.76 -1.26 36.35
C GLY A 155 -10.41 -0.83 36.91
N THR A 156 -9.53 -1.77 37.25
CA THR A 156 -8.18 -1.48 37.73
C THR A 156 -7.24 -1.10 36.58
N PRO A 157 -6.39 -0.06 36.76
CA PRO A 157 -5.34 0.29 35.80
C PRO A 157 -4.33 -0.84 35.61
N GLU A 158 -3.81 -0.98 34.39
CA GLU A 158 -2.69 -1.88 34.08
C GLU A 158 -1.46 -1.48 34.91
N THR A 159 -0.76 -2.45 35.52
CA THR A 159 0.47 -2.18 36.29
C THR A 159 1.62 -1.78 35.38
N ALA A 160 2.59 -1.04 35.92
CA ALA A 160 3.74 -0.56 35.16
C ALA A 160 4.52 -1.71 34.48
N ASP A 161 4.76 -2.81 35.18
CA ASP A 161 5.51 -3.96 34.65
C ASP A 161 4.81 -4.65 33.47
N MET A 162 3.47 -4.76 33.51
CA MET A 162 2.69 -5.25 32.37
C MET A 162 2.78 -4.30 31.19
N PHE A 163 2.65 -2.99 31.44
CA PHE A 163 2.77 -1.99 30.38
C PHE A 163 4.17 -2.02 29.74
N TYR A 164 5.22 -2.18 30.53
CA TYR A 164 6.60 -2.21 30.06
C TYR A 164 6.94 -3.44 29.22
N THR A 165 6.31 -4.58 29.47
CA THR A 165 6.49 -5.80 28.67
C THR A 165 5.61 -5.84 27.42
N ARG A 166 4.69 -4.88 27.27
CA ARG A 166 3.72 -4.83 26.17
C ARG A 166 4.37 -4.49 24.83
N LYS A 167 3.90 -5.17 23.78
CA LYS A 167 4.23 -4.85 22.39
C LYS A 167 3.33 -3.72 21.90
N LEU A 168 3.84 -2.49 21.95
CA LEU A 168 3.15 -1.31 21.42
C LEU A 168 3.38 -1.15 19.92
N ASN A 169 2.35 -0.72 19.20
CA ASN A 169 2.51 -0.29 17.81
C ASN A 169 3.30 1.03 17.74
N PRO A 170 3.95 1.36 16.62
CA PRO A 170 4.82 2.54 16.52
C PRO A 170 4.13 3.86 16.88
N LEU A 171 2.86 4.00 16.50
CA LEU A 171 2.04 5.16 16.84
C LEU A 171 1.76 5.25 18.35
N GLN A 172 1.56 4.11 19.01
CA GLN A 172 1.28 4.07 20.44
C GLN A 172 2.51 4.42 21.27
N SER A 173 3.69 3.90 20.89
CA SER A 173 4.91 4.17 21.64
C SER A 173 5.51 5.56 21.36
N GLY A 174 5.20 6.16 20.20
CA GLY A 174 5.67 7.49 19.82
C GLY A 174 4.77 8.66 20.24
N CYS A 175 3.44 8.50 20.21
CA CYS A 175 2.49 9.60 20.45
C CYS A 175 1.76 9.54 21.80
N CYS A 176 1.62 8.34 22.38
CA CYS A 176 0.71 8.11 23.52
C CYS A 176 1.43 7.95 24.86
N LYS A 177 2.77 8.00 24.87
CA LYS A 177 3.61 7.99 26.05
C LYS A 177 4.76 9.00 25.87
N PRO A 178 5.33 9.54 26.96
CA PRO A 178 6.56 10.29 26.89
C PRO A 178 7.74 9.36 26.53
N PRO A 179 8.84 9.91 25.97
CA PRO A 179 10.10 9.17 25.81
C PRO A 179 10.64 8.67 27.16
N THR A 180 11.23 7.46 27.18
CA THR A 180 11.74 6.86 28.43
C THR A 180 12.88 7.66 29.05
N GLU A 181 13.70 8.32 28.23
CA GLU A 181 14.79 9.20 28.65
C GLU A 181 14.32 10.45 29.42
N CYS A 182 13.04 10.80 29.34
CA CYS A 182 12.48 11.93 30.07
C CYS A 182 12.22 11.62 31.56
N GLY A 183 12.32 10.36 31.98
CA GLY A 183 12.23 9.99 33.40
C GLY A 183 10.84 10.11 34.02
N TYR A 184 9.77 10.17 33.22
CA TYR A 184 8.41 10.21 33.72
C TYR A 184 8.02 8.89 34.42
N VAL A 185 7.23 9.02 35.49
CA VAL A 185 6.71 7.89 36.27
C VAL A 185 5.34 7.49 35.72
N TYR A 186 5.20 6.20 35.42
CA TYR A 186 3.95 5.61 34.94
C TYR A 186 2.87 5.69 36.01
N VAL A 187 1.69 6.22 35.62
CA VAL A 187 0.47 6.17 36.45
C VAL A 187 -0.60 5.39 35.73
N ASN A 188 -0.82 5.72 34.45
CA ASN A 188 -1.75 5.04 33.55
C ASN A 188 -1.25 5.13 32.11
N GLU A 189 -1.92 4.51 31.14
CA GLU A 189 -1.36 4.36 29.79
C GLU A 189 -1.06 5.69 29.10
N THR A 190 -1.90 6.70 29.32
CA THR A 190 -1.73 8.07 28.78
C THR A 190 -1.49 9.11 29.87
N LEU A 191 -1.27 8.71 31.12
CA LEU A 191 -1.04 9.62 32.23
C LEU A 191 0.28 9.30 32.92
N TRP A 192 1.16 10.30 32.93
CA TRP A 192 2.53 10.17 33.40
C TRP A 192 2.89 11.37 34.27
N ASN A 193 3.43 11.12 35.45
CA ASN A 193 3.86 12.17 36.36
C ASN A 193 5.35 12.47 36.13
N PRO A 194 5.79 13.73 36.28
CA PRO A 194 7.21 14.05 36.26
C PRO A 194 7.95 13.24 37.33
N GLY A 195 9.02 12.54 36.94
CA GLY A 195 9.94 11.95 37.91
C GLY A 195 10.87 13.02 38.50
N GLY A 196 11.47 12.75 39.65
CA GLY A 196 12.41 13.68 40.31
C GLY A 196 13.76 13.87 39.59
N GLY A 197 13.90 13.40 38.35
CA GLY A 197 15.12 13.53 37.54
C GLY A 197 15.05 14.71 36.58
N LEU A 198 16.21 15.22 36.16
CA LEU A 198 16.32 16.25 35.13
C LEU A 198 15.51 15.84 33.89
N THR A 199 14.60 16.71 33.44
CA THR A 199 14.00 16.61 32.10
C THR A 199 15.14 16.44 31.11
N GLY A 200 15.18 15.29 30.43
CA GLY A 200 16.28 14.93 29.54
C GLY A 200 16.55 16.02 28.49
N VAL A 201 17.72 15.97 27.83
CA VAL A 201 18.12 16.94 26.79
C VAL A 201 17.16 16.95 25.58
N ASN A 202 16.29 15.94 25.47
CA ASN A 202 15.30 15.85 24.41
C ASN A 202 14.19 16.90 24.59
N SER A 203 13.98 17.73 23.56
CA SER A 203 12.89 18.71 23.48
C SER A 203 11.49 18.09 23.62
N ASP A 204 11.35 16.80 23.34
CA ASP A 204 10.07 16.09 23.49
C ASP A 204 9.64 15.98 24.95
N CYS A 205 10.58 16.02 25.91
CA CYS A 205 10.26 15.97 27.33
C CYS A 205 9.44 17.18 27.78
N THR A 206 9.68 18.36 27.21
CA THR A 206 8.91 19.58 27.52
C THR A 206 7.60 19.67 26.74
N LYS A 207 7.45 18.89 25.66
CA LYS A 207 6.25 18.90 24.80
C LYS A 207 5.18 17.91 25.27
N TRP A 208 5.53 16.95 26.12
CA TRP A 208 4.56 16.00 26.66
C TRP A 208 3.49 16.69 27.53
N SER A 209 2.22 16.38 27.27
CA SER A 209 1.07 16.83 28.06
C SER A 209 0.19 15.64 28.46
N ASN A 210 -0.40 15.69 29.66
CA ASN A 210 -1.39 14.68 30.09
C ASN A 210 -2.81 14.98 29.55
N ASP A 211 -3.01 16.13 28.89
CA ASP A 211 -4.25 16.42 28.18
C ASP A 211 -4.41 15.46 27.00
N GLN A 212 -5.53 14.75 26.96
CA GLN A 212 -5.85 13.76 25.91
C GLN A 212 -5.97 14.39 24.51
N GLN A 213 -6.15 15.71 24.42
CA GLN A 213 -6.18 16.45 23.15
C GLN A 213 -4.79 16.91 22.67
N GLN A 214 -3.77 16.82 23.53
CA GLN A 214 -2.41 17.29 23.22
C GLN A 214 -1.39 16.15 23.24
N LEU A 215 -1.36 15.33 24.31
CA LEU A 215 -0.43 14.20 24.49
C LEU A 215 0.98 14.54 24.01
N CYS A 216 1.62 13.64 23.25
CA CYS A 216 2.87 13.91 22.54
C CYS A 216 2.61 14.19 21.04
N TYR A 217 1.46 14.73 20.65
CA TYR A 217 1.12 14.91 19.24
C TYR A 217 2.03 15.91 18.51
N ASP A 218 2.77 16.76 19.21
CA ASP A 218 3.76 17.68 18.62
C ASP A 218 5.22 17.26 18.87
N CYS A 219 5.42 16.07 19.44
CA CYS A 219 6.74 15.49 19.67
C CYS A 219 7.36 14.91 18.40
N ASP A 220 8.68 14.97 18.31
CA ASP A 220 9.44 14.33 17.24
C ASP A 220 9.36 12.80 17.33
N SER A 221 9.23 12.24 18.53
CA SER A 221 8.90 10.83 18.75
C SER A 221 7.57 10.42 18.13
N CYS A 222 6.56 11.29 18.13
CA CYS A 222 5.28 11.00 17.47
C CYS A 222 5.42 11.05 15.95
N LYS A 223 6.10 12.07 15.42
CA LYS A 223 6.47 12.16 13.99
C LYS A 223 7.22 10.89 13.54
N ALA A 224 8.17 10.42 14.33
CA ALA A 224 8.93 9.20 14.07
C ALA A 224 8.05 7.93 14.16
N GLY A 225 7.14 7.86 15.14
CA GLY A 225 6.16 6.77 15.27
C GLY A 225 5.23 6.68 14.06
N VAL A 226 4.82 7.81 13.49
CA VAL A 226 4.08 7.87 12.23
C VAL A 226 4.92 7.30 11.10
N LEU A 227 6.16 7.79 10.89
CA LEU A 227 7.06 7.30 9.85
C LEU A 227 7.27 5.78 9.92
N ALA A 228 7.47 5.25 11.12
CA ALA A 228 7.59 3.81 11.36
C ALA A 228 6.32 3.03 10.99
N SER A 229 5.14 3.56 11.35
CA SER A 229 3.85 2.97 11.00
C SER A 229 3.61 2.96 9.49
N LEU A 230 3.98 4.06 8.82
CA LEU A 230 3.90 4.19 7.36
C LEU A 230 4.84 3.20 6.67
N LYS A 231 6.10 3.12 7.08
CA LYS A 231 7.08 2.14 6.58
C LYS A 231 6.56 0.70 6.66
N LYS A 232 5.98 0.31 7.81
CA LYS A 232 5.40 -1.03 7.98
C LYS A 232 4.23 -1.27 7.02
N SER A 233 3.37 -0.29 6.83
CA SER A 233 2.20 -0.39 5.94
C SER A 233 2.62 -0.42 4.47
N TRP A 234 3.55 0.43 4.07
CA TRP A 234 4.09 0.49 2.70
C TRP A 234 4.81 -0.79 2.31
N ARG A 235 5.56 -1.41 3.23
CA ARG A 235 6.19 -2.70 2.98
C ARG A 235 5.16 -3.80 2.73
N LYS A 236 4.06 -3.83 3.48
CA LYS A 236 2.96 -4.78 3.23
C LYS A 236 2.31 -4.55 1.85
N VAL A 237 2.01 -3.28 1.52
CA VAL A 237 1.43 -2.92 0.21
C VAL A 237 2.38 -3.26 -0.93
N SER A 238 3.68 -2.99 -0.77
CA SER A 238 4.71 -3.32 -1.77
C SER A 238 4.81 -4.83 -2.02
N VAL A 239 4.75 -5.66 -0.97
CA VAL A 239 4.71 -7.13 -1.13
C VAL A 239 3.49 -7.58 -1.92
N ILE A 240 2.29 -7.05 -1.62
CA ILE A 240 1.07 -7.35 -2.39
C ILE A 240 1.24 -6.90 -3.85
N ASN A 241 1.78 -5.69 -4.05
CA ASN A 241 2.00 -5.14 -5.38
C ASN A 241 2.98 -5.98 -6.22
N ILE A 242 4.04 -6.53 -5.62
CA ILE A 242 4.98 -7.43 -6.30
C ILE A 242 4.25 -8.68 -6.83
N VAL A 243 3.36 -9.28 -6.03
CA VAL A 243 2.57 -10.45 -6.47
C VAL A 243 1.66 -10.09 -7.65
N VAL A 244 0.97 -8.96 -7.58
CA VAL A 244 0.11 -8.46 -8.69
C VAL A 244 0.93 -8.19 -9.94
N MET A 245 2.10 -7.57 -9.80
CA MET A 245 3.02 -7.29 -10.91
C MET A 245 3.45 -8.57 -11.63
N ILE A 246 3.79 -9.64 -10.90
CA ILE A 246 4.16 -10.94 -11.51
C ILE A 246 3.00 -11.48 -12.35
N ILE A 247 1.77 -11.45 -11.82
CA ILE A 247 0.58 -11.90 -12.55
C ILE A 247 0.37 -11.06 -13.82
N LEU A 248 0.49 -9.74 -13.73
CA LEU A 248 0.36 -8.85 -14.88
C LEU A 248 1.42 -9.12 -15.94
N VAL A 249 2.67 -9.38 -15.56
CA VAL A 249 3.74 -9.72 -16.53
C VAL A 249 3.40 -11.02 -17.28
N ILE A 250 2.88 -12.04 -16.60
CA ILE A 250 2.46 -13.30 -17.24
C ILE A 250 1.33 -13.03 -18.24
N VAL A 251 0.29 -12.28 -17.83
CA VAL A 251 -0.83 -11.91 -18.69
C VAL A 251 -0.35 -11.09 -19.90
N TYR A 252 0.62 -10.19 -19.72
CA TYR A 252 1.20 -9.37 -20.78
C TYR A 252 1.91 -10.23 -21.83
N ILE A 253 2.69 -11.23 -21.41
CA ILE A 253 3.37 -12.18 -22.31
C ILE A 253 2.33 -12.97 -23.13
N VAL A 254 1.28 -13.47 -22.48
CA VAL A 254 0.19 -14.21 -23.17
C VAL A 254 -0.55 -13.32 -24.16
N ALA A 255 -0.85 -12.08 -23.78
CA ALA A 255 -1.50 -11.12 -24.66
C ALA A 255 -0.63 -10.75 -25.87
N CYS A 256 0.69 -10.60 -25.66
CA CYS A 256 1.64 -10.38 -26.76
C CYS A 256 1.69 -11.58 -27.72
N ALA A 257 1.65 -12.81 -27.20
CA ALA A 257 1.60 -14.01 -28.02
C ALA A 257 0.30 -14.08 -28.83
N ALA A 258 -0.85 -13.77 -28.21
CA ALA A 258 -2.15 -13.71 -28.88
C ALA A 258 -2.17 -12.63 -29.98
N PHE A 259 -1.61 -11.44 -29.71
CA PHE A 259 -1.51 -10.36 -30.67
C PHE A 259 -0.63 -10.73 -31.87
N ARG A 260 0.54 -11.32 -31.63
CA ARG A 260 1.42 -11.81 -32.70
C ARG A 260 0.73 -12.87 -33.56
N ASN A 261 -0.03 -13.77 -32.95
CA ASN A 261 -0.76 -14.80 -33.67
C ASN A 261 -1.88 -14.22 -34.54
N ASN A 262 -2.67 -13.27 -34.04
CA ASN A 262 -3.71 -12.60 -34.84
C ASN A 262 -3.10 -11.82 -36.01
N ARG A 263 -1.98 -11.11 -35.79
CA ARG A 263 -1.31 -10.37 -36.87
C ARG A 263 -0.74 -11.28 -37.96
N ARG A 264 -0.31 -12.50 -37.62
CA ARG A 264 0.09 -13.50 -38.62
C ARG A 264 -1.08 -13.94 -39.48
N MET A 265 -2.25 -14.16 -38.88
CA MET A 265 -3.45 -14.54 -39.62
C MET A 265 -3.93 -13.45 -40.59
N ASP A 266 -3.91 -12.18 -40.18
CA ASP A 266 -4.28 -11.06 -41.06
C ASP A 266 -3.26 -10.84 -42.19
N ASN A 267 -2.00 -11.23 -41.98
CA ASN A 267 -0.93 -11.06 -42.97
C ASN A 267 -0.86 -12.20 -44.01
N ASP A 268 -1.52 -13.34 -43.80
CA ASP A 268 -1.55 -14.50 -44.72
C ASP A 268 -2.66 -14.40 -45.80
N GLU A 269 -3.26 -13.22 -46.02
CA GLU A 269 -4.19 -13.00 -47.14
C GLU A 269 -3.45 -12.44 -48.37
N SER A 270 -2.70 -13.32 -49.05
CA SER A 270 -2.57 -13.40 -50.51
C SER A 270 -1.69 -14.61 -50.90
N TYR A 271 -2.19 -15.41 -51.85
CA TYR A 271 -1.67 -16.66 -52.44
C TYR A 271 -2.04 -17.95 -51.69
N GLY A 272 -2.82 -18.89 -52.24
CA GLY A 272 -3.04 -19.18 -53.66
C GLY A 272 -4.47 -19.61 -53.96
N GLU A 273 -4.94 -19.09 -55.09
CA GLU A 273 -5.97 -19.67 -55.94
C GLU A 273 -5.88 -21.20 -55.92
N ALA A 274 -6.95 -21.86 -55.49
CA ALA A 274 -7.06 -23.30 -55.64
C ALA A 274 -7.12 -23.62 -57.14
N THR A 275 -5.99 -23.94 -57.75
CA THR A 275 -5.95 -24.47 -59.11
C THR A 275 -6.67 -25.81 -59.11
N MET A 276 -7.95 -25.81 -59.44
CA MET A 276 -8.69 -27.02 -59.79
C MET A 276 -8.10 -27.60 -61.08
N THR A 277 -7.21 -28.57 -60.98
CA THR A 277 -6.95 -29.49 -62.10
C THR A 277 -8.14 -30.42 -62.25
N LYS A 278 -9.07 -30.08 -63.15
CA LYS A 278 -10.06 -31.02 -63.67
C LYS A 278 -9.32 -32.11 -64.45
N SER A 279 -9.22 -33.30 -63.88
CA SER A 279 -8.87 -34.51 -64.63
C SER A 279 -10.02 -34.80 -65.62
N HIS A 280 -9.78 -34.59 -66.91
CA HIS A 280 -10.70 -35.00 -67.96
C HIS A 280 -10.42 -36.47 -68.30
N PRO A 281 -11.33 -37.43 -68.02
CA PRO A 281 -11.17 -38.77 -68.52
C PRO A 281 -11.44 -38.77 -70.03
N SER A 282 -10.49 -39.29 -70.82
CA SER A 282 -10.67 -39.55 -72.24
C SER A 282 -11.72 -40.64 -72.43
N ARG A 283 -12.74 -40.33 -73.24
CA ARG A 283 -13.71 -41.30 -73.75
C ARG A 283 -12.94 -42.36 -74.56
N PHE A 284 -12.92 -43.60 -74.10
CA PHE A 284 -12.67 -44.74 -74.97
C PHE A 284 -13.93 -44.93 -75.84
N GLN A 285 -13.80 -44.77 -77.15
CA GLN A 285 -14.72 -45.32 -78.14
C GLN A 285 -14.11 -46.62 -78.68
N LEU A 286 -14.97 -47.64 -78.74
CA LEU A 286 -14.87 -48.98 -79.33
C LEU A 286 -13.58 -49.36 -80.09
#